data_AF-A0A1T2L6W7-F1
#
_entry.id   AF-A0A1T2L6W7-F1
#
_cell.length_a   1.000
_cell.length_b   1.000
_cell.length_c   1.000
_cell.angle_alpha   90.00
_cell.angle_beta   90.00
_cell.angle_gamma   90.00
#
_symmetry.space_group_name_H-M   'P 1'
#
loop_
_entity.id
_entity.type
_entity.pdbx_description
1 polymer ?
#
loop_
_entity_poly.entity_id
_entity_poly.type
_entity_poly.pdbx_seq_one_letter_code
_entity_poly.pdbx_strand_id
1 'polypeptide(L)'
;MYRNGFKFVFLLLFSMSHSFADSDYWKLEIPIMDGGVEVERYSSKQKATIKLRYKLLLDKHTSPVVFYNNFFDSNGWEHHMKDTFNKYPSQFTEPPFEKWSSSSATSKDGEYGIAFSSIWQNKTIGSNATVSMWASNLEGELLDADIEVQVSPDIDASPFLKLVQMVQANPKGLLKLAKVAGGNPFKIDEINIEKVKALETDDDFILNYIEAVDGLVSQIQTFSEKHIK
;
A
#
# COMPACT_ATOMS: atom_id res chain seq x y z
N MET A 1 48.91 -28.16 -23.38
CA MET A 1 49.12 -26.96 -22.54
C MET A 1 47.76 -26.33 -22.30
N TYR A 2 47.13 -26.65 -21.17
CA TYR A 2 45.83 -26.10 -20.78
C TYR A 2 46.02 -24.66 -20.31
N ARG A 3 45.21 -23.73 -20.81
CA ARG A 3 45.03 -22.42 -20.17
C ARG A 3 43.57 -22.00 -20.25
N ASN A 4 42.98 -21.95 -19.04
CA ASN A 4 41.72 -21.32 -18.72
C ASN A 4 41.70 -19.85 -19.17
N GLY A 5 40.55 -19.38 -19.65
CA GLY A 5 40.28 -17.98 -19.94
C GLY A 5 38.83 -17.66 -19.63
N PHE A 6 38.64 -17.04 -18.48
CA PHE A 6 37.38 -16.68 -17.83
C PHE A 6 36.41 -15.88 -18.72
N LYS A 7 35.11 -16.10 -18.47
CA LYS A 7 33.97 -15.31 -18.93
C LYS A 7 34.13 -13.83 -18.57
N PHE A 8 33.82 -12.93 -19.50
CA PHE A 8 33.39 -11.57 -19.18
C PHE A 8 32.12 -11.27 -19.97
N VAL A 9 30.99 -11.43 -19.27
CA VAL A 9 29.69 -10.94 -19.69
C VAL A 9 29.72 -9.43 -19.48
N PHE A 10 29.58 -8.67 -20.56
CA PHE A 10 29.46 -7.21 -20.51
C PHE A 10 28.07 -6.89 -19.93
N LEU A 11 28.05 -6.46 -18.67
CA LEU A 11 26.88 -5.93 -17.97
C LEU A 11 26.41 -4.64 -18.67
N LEU A 12 25.20 -4.67 -19.23
CA LEU A 12 24.43 -3.49 -19.60
C LEU A 12 24.02 -2.76 -18.32
N LEU A 13 24.84 -1.78 -17.91
CA LEU A 13 24.46 -0.76 -16.94
C LEU A 13 23.50 0.24 -17.62
N PHE A 14 22.21 -0.07 -17.63
CA PHE A 14 21.19 0.97 -17.74
C PHE A 14 20.96 1.53 -16.33
N SER A 15 21.83 2.46 -15.91
CA SER A 15 21.47 3.40 -14.85
C SER A 15 20.61 4.49 -15.50
N MET A 16 19.32 4.21 -15.69
CA MET A 16 18.37 5.30 -15.91
C MET A 16 18.09 5.96 -14.57
N SER A 17 18.94 6.90 -14.19
CA SER A 17 18.64 7.92 -13.20
C SER A 17 17.56 8.83 -13.79
N HIS A 18 16.30 8.37 -13.75
CA HIS A 18 15.15 9.23 -13.99
C HIS A 18 15.02 10.16 -12.79
N SER A 19 15.63 11.35 -12.92
CA SER A 19 15.18 12.52 -12.17
C SER A 19 13.70 12.72 -12.50
N PHE A 20 12.81 12.47 -11.53
CA PHE A 20 11.38 12.69 -11.62
C PHE A 20 11.08 14.20 -11.71
N ALA A 21 11.38 14.82 -12.86
CA ALA A 21 11.13 16.23 -13.12
C ALA A 21 9.85 16.49 -13.94
N ASP A 22 9.19 15.45 -14.45
CA ASP A 22 7.81 15.49 -14.96
C ASP A 22 7.13 14.20 -14.49
N SER A 23 6.08 14.30 -13.68
CA SER A 23 5.53 13.17 -12.94
C SER A 23 4.72 12.24 -13.82
N ASP A 24 5.36 11.24 -14.42
CA ASP A 24 4.64 10.09 -14.97
C ASP A 24 4.30 9.11 -13.84
N TYR A 25 3.37 9.50 -12.97
CA TYR A 25 2.85 8.65 -11.90
C TYR A 25 2.47 7.24 -12.40
N TRP A 26 1.92 7.17 -13.62
CA TRP A 26 1.51 5.93 -14.29
C TRP A 26 2.64 5.11 -14.92
N LYS A 27 3.85 5.67 -15.07
CA LYS A 27 5.02 4.92 -15.54
C LYS A 27 5.75 4.18 -14.41
N LEU A 28 5.27 4.30 -13.17
CA LEU A 28 5.82 3.53 -12.06
C LEU A 28 5.53 2.03 -12.25
N GLU A 29 6.56 1.29 -12.68
CA GLU A 29 6.50 -0.15 -12.79
C GLU A 29 6.91 -0.80 -11.47
N ILE A 30 5.92 -1.21 -10.67
CA ILE A 30 6.18 -1.96 -9.43
C ILE A 30 6.75 -3.34 -9.81
N PRO A 31 7.96 -3.69 -9.35
CA PRO A 31 8.60 -4.96 -9.68
C PRO A 31 7.97 -6.12 -8.90
N ILE A 32 8.11 -7.32 -9.46
CA ILE A 32 7.70 -8.58 -8.83
C ILE A 32 8.99 -9.27 -8.38
N MET A 33 8.96 -9.90 -7.20
CA MET A 33 10.09 -10.70 -6.73
C MET A 33 10.28 -11.95 -7.59
N ASP A 34 11.53 -12.40 -7.73
CA ASP A 34 11.82 -13.66 -8.40
C ASP A 34 11.04 -14.82 -7.75
N GLY A 35 10.41 -15.64 -8.58
CA GLY A 35 9.54 -16.74 -8.13
C GLY A 35 8.09 -16.34 -7.86
N GLY A 36 7.73 -15.07 -8.02
CA GLY A 36 6.34 -14.62 -7.92
C GLY A 36 5.44 -15.24 -9.01
N VAL A 37 4.28 -15.75 -8.60
CA VAL A 37 3.26 -16.37 -9.47
C VAL A 37 1.89 -15.74 -9.24
N GLU A 38 0.89 -16.10 -10.06
CA GLU A 38 -0.49 -15.57 -9.96
C GLU A 38 -0.54 -14.04 -9.92
N VAL A 39 0.16 -13.41 -10.87
CA VAL A 39 0.36 -11.97 -10.89
C VAL A 39 -0.87 -11.24 -11.42
N GLU A 40 -1.39 -10.31 -10.62
CA GLU A 40 -2.46 -9.39 -10.99
C GLU A 40 -1.98 -7.94 -10.91
N ARG A 41 -2.25 -7.16 -11.95
CA ARG A 41 -1.97 -5.72 -11.99
C ARG A 41 -3.27 -4.96 -12.18
N TYR A 42 -3.46 -3.92 -11.37
CA TYR A 42 -4.63 -3.05 -11.43
C TYR A 42 -4.20 -1.60 -11.34
N SER A 43 -4.84 -0.75 -12.14
CA SER A 43 -4.69 0.70 -12.06
C SER A 43 -6.07 1.36 -12.09
N SER A 44 -6.25 2.39 -11.28
CA SER A 44 -7.48 3.16 -11.21
C SER A 44 -7.17 4.64 -11.37
N LYS A 45 -7.51 5.21 -12.53
CA LYS A 45 -7.39 6.66 -12.76
C LYS A 45 -8.25 7.47 -11.80
N GLN A 46 -9.49 7.03 -11.57
CA GLN A 46 -10.44 7.70 -10.68
C GLN A 46 -9.91 7.82 -9.25
N LYS A 47 -9.11 6.86 -8.80
CA LYS A 47 -8.58 6.79 -7.43
C LYS A 47 -7.08 7.06 -7.36
N ALA A 48 -6.48 7.44 -8.51
CA ALA A 48 -5.04 7.59 -8.68
C ALA A 48 -4.25 6.46 -7.99
N THR A 49 -4.61 5.20 -8.23
CA THR A 49 -4.02 4.04 -7.52
C THR A 49 -3.40 3.06 -8.51
N ILE A 50 -2.24 2.51 -8.16
CA ILE A 50 -1.57 1.38 -8.83
C ILE A 50 -1.48 0.23 -7.82
N LYS A 51 -1.85 -0.99 -8.23
CA LYS A 51 -1.83 -2.18 -7.39
C LYS A 51 -1.20 -3.36 -8.13
N LEU A 52 -0.39 -4.10 -7.42
CA LEU A 52 0.21 -5.36 -7.83
C LEU A 52 -0.12 -6.40 -6.76
N ARG A 53 -0.62 -7.56 -7.16
CA ARG A 53 -0.79 -8.72 -6.30
C ARG A 53 -0.10 -9.92 -6.91
N TYR A 54 0.50 -10.76 -6.08
CA TYR A 54 1.09 -12.03 -6.51
C TYR A 54 1.29 -12.95 -5.31
N LYS A 55 1.45 -14.23 -5.59
CA LYS A 55 1.83 -15.23 -4.60
C LYS A 55 3.32 -15.51 -4.67
N LEU A 56 3.92 -15.79 -3.52
CA LEU A 56 5.32 -16.13 -3.42
C LEU A 56 5.52 -17.18 -2.33
N LEU A 57 6.41 -18.12 -2.60
CA LEU A 57 6.88 -19.07 -1.61
C LEU A 57 8.16 -18.52 -0.98
N LEU A 58 8.11 -18.18 0.31
CA LEU A 58 9.19 -17.54 1.03
C LEU A 58 10.06 -18.59 1.72
N ASP A 59 11.37 -18.52 1.48
CA ASP A 59 12.36 -19.18 2.33
C ASP A 59 12.94 -18.20 3.37
N LYS A 60 13.82 -18.70 4.23
CA LYS A 60 14.49 -17.90 5.28
C LYS A 60 15.38 -16.76 4.77
N HIS A 61 15.68 -16.72 3.47
CA HIS A 61 16.53 -15.70 2.83
C HIS A 61 15.72 -14.69 2.02
N THR A 62 14.44 -14.99 1.76
CA THR A 62 13.55 -14.17 0.95
C THR A 62 12.82 -13.17 1.84
N SER A 63 13.02 -11.88 1.58
CA SER A 63 12.36 -10.82 2.33
C SER A 63 11.75 -9.79 1.37
N PRO A 64 10.41 -9.77 1.27
CA PRO A 64 9.71 -8.77 0.46
C PRO A 64 10.02 -7.34 0.89
N VAL A 65 10.22 -7.09 2.19
CA VAL A 65 10.56 -5.75 2.69
C VAL A 65 11.93 -5.30 2.20
N VAL A 66 12.96 -6.16 2.23
CA VAL A 66 14.30 -5.82 1.70
C VAL A 66 14.17 -5.42 0.22
N PHE A 67 13.48 -6.27 -0.54
CA PHE A 67 13.33 -6.11 -1.98
C PHE A 67 12.67 -4.77 -2.33
N TYR A 68 11.55 -4.47 -1.66
CA TYR A 68 10.83 -3.22 -1.89
C TYR A 68 11.51 -2.00 -1.28
N ASN A 69 12.26 -2.13 -0.18
CA ASN A 69 13.13 -1.05 0.31
C ASN A 69 14.12 -0.61 -0.77
N ASN A 70 14.85 -1.56 -1.37
CA ASN A 70 15.82 -1.24 -2.42
C ASN A 70 15.17 -0.55 -3.62
N PHE A 71 13.98 -1.02 -4.03
CA PHE A 71 13.23 -0.39 -5.12
C PHE A 71 12.73 1.01 -4.74
N PHE A 72 12.04 1.18 -3.62
CA PHE A 72 11.43 2.45 -3.24
C PHE A 72 12.49 3.51 -2.87
N ASP A 73 13.52 3.15 -2.11
CA ASP A 73 14.60 4.08 -1.72
C ASP A 73 15.35 4.58 -2.96
N SER A 74 15.65 3.70 -3.93
CA SER A 74 16.31 4.11 -5.19
C SER A 74 15.45 5.03 -6.07
N ASN A 75 14.14 5.07 -5.83
CA ASN A 75 13.18 5.93 -6.53
C ASN A 75 12.77 7.17 -5.71
N GLY A 76 13.53 7.50 -4.65
CA GLY A 76 13.29 8.72 -3.86
C GLY A 76 12.10 8.64 -2.90
N TRP A 77 11.67 7.43 -2.54
CA TRP A 77 10.70 7.20 -1.48
C TRP A 77 11.43 7.05 -0.15
N GLU A 78 10.79 7.43 0.94
CA GLU A 78 11.31 7.33 2.30
C GLU A 78 10.49 6.32 3.09
N HIS A 79 11.13 5.29 3.64
CA HIS A 79 10.45 4.32 4.50
C HIS A 79 9.96 4.98 5.79
N HIS A 80 8.65 4.93 6.04
CA HIS A 80 7.97 5.69 7.11
C HIS A 80 8.37 5.23 8.54
N MET A 81 9.07 4.09 8.67
CA MET A 81 9.63 3.63 9.95
C MET A 81 10.88 4.41 10.39
N LYS A 82 11.62 5.04 9.47
CA LYS A 82 12.87 5.73 9.80
C LYS A 82 12.66 6.84 10.85
N ASP A 83 11.53 7.55 10.77
CA ASP A 83 11.18 8.61 11.72
C ASP A 83 10.71 8.08 13.08
N THR A 84 10.11 6.88 13.14
CA THR A 84 9.63 6.27 14.40
C THR A 84 10.78 5.65 15.20
N PHE A 85 11.75 5.00 14.54
CA PHE A 85 12.95 4.44 15.20
C PHE A 85 13.87 5.53 15.76
N ASN A 86 14.10 6.60 14.98
CA ASN A 86 14.92 7.74 15.44
C ASN A 86 14.33 8.41 16.69
N LYS A 87 13.01 8.35 16.85
CA LYS A 87 12.29 8.96 17.98
C LYS A 87 12.31 8.09 19.25
N TYR A 88 12.44 6.76 19.12
CA TYR A 88 12.42 5.81 20.25
C TYR A 88 13.45 4.65 20.10
N PRO A 89 14.76 4.93 19.97
CA PRO A 89 15.77 3.92 19.65
C PRO A 89 15.95 2.83 20.73
N SER A 90 15.63 3.13 21.99
CA SER A 90 15.76 2.20 23.12
C SER A 90 14.62 1.18 23.24
N GLN A 91 13.49 1.40 22.55
CA GLN A 91 12.35 0.49 22.59
C GLN A 91 12.45 -0.62 21.53
N PHE A 92 13.44 -0.52 20.64
CA PHE A 92 13.61 -1.47 19.55
C PHE A 92 15.08 -1.78 19.30
N THR A 93 15.60 -2.83 19.95
CA THR A 93 16.86 -3.46 19.55
C THR A 93 16.75 -3.99 18.12
N GLU A 94 17.80 -3.84 17.32
CA GLU A 94 17.87 -4.40 15.95
C GLU A 94 17.84 -5.95 16.00
N PRO A 95 16.87 -6.61 15.35
CA PRO A 95 16.92 -8.02 14.99
C PRO A 95 17.38 -8.17 13.53
N PRO A 96 17.88 -9.36 13.15
CA PRO A 96 18.36 -9.66 11.81
C PRO A 96 17.25 -9.81 10.75
N PHE A 97 15.99 -9.53 11.09
CA PHE A 97 14.87 -9.49 10.14
C PHE A 97 14.39 -8.05 9.98
N GLU A 98 14.60 -7.53 8.77
CA GLU A 98 14.24 -6.17 8.37
C GLU A 98 12.77 -5.88 8.67
N LYS A 99 12.54 -4.92 9.56
CA LYS A 99 11.29 -4.79 10.29
C LYS A 99 10.19 -4.24 9.40
N TRP A 100 9.22 -5.08 9.11
CA TRP A 100 7.88 -4.65 8.72
C TRP A 100 7.40 -3.51 9.63
N SER A 101 6.67 -2.54 9.07
CA SER A 101 6.09 -1.44 9.87
C SER A 101 5.06 -1.97 10.87
N SER A 102 4.34 -3.04 10.54
CA SER A 102 3.46 -3.75 11.47
C SER A 102 3.40 -5.25 11.15
N SER A 103 3.07 -6.05 12.16
CA SER A 103 2.73 -7.47 12.00
C SER A 103 1.67 -7.89 13.01
N SER A 104 0.79 -8.81 12.64
CA SER A 104 -0.22 -9.37 13.53
C SER A 104 -0.61 -10.79 13.11
N ALA A 105 -0.76 -11.69 14.08
CA ALA A 105 -1.42 -12.96 13.85
C ALA A 105 -2.94 -12.74 13.82
N THR A 106 -3.61 -13.23 12.77
CA THR A 106 -5.07 -13.08 12.62
C THR A 106 -5.64 -14.26 11.82
N SER A 107 -6.93 -14.23 11.51
CA SER A 107 -7.58 -15.20 10.63
C SER A 107 -8.25 -14.48 9.46
N LYS A 108 -8.09 -15.02 8.24
CA LYS A 108 -8.72 -14.54 7.01
C LYS A 108 -9.40 -15.72 6.32
N ASP A 109 -10.66 -15.55 5.95
CA ASP A 109 -11.45 -16.58 5.22
C ASP A 109 -11.46 -17.98 5.89
N GLY A 110 -11.35 -18.02 7.22
CA GLY A 110 -11.32 -19.26 8.01
C GLY A 110 -9.93 -19.86 8.23
N GLU A 111 -8.86 -19.26 7.68
CA GLU A 111 -7.49 -19.70 7.83
C GLU A 111 -6.68 -18.77 8.75
N TYR A 112 -5.85 -19.36 9.62
CA TYR A 112 -4.93 -18.60 10.45
C TYR A 112 -3.68 -18.21 9.65
N GLY A 113 -3.18 -17.02 9.92
CA GLY A 113 -1.97 -16.54 9.27
C GLY A 113 -1.40 -15.30 9.96
N ILE A 114 -0.31 -14.81 9.41
CA ILE A 114 0.36 -13.60 9.87
C ILE A 114 0.24 -12.55 8.78
N ALA A 115 -0.38 -11.42 9.14
CA ALA A 115 -0.42 -10.24 8.30
C ALA A 115 0.78 -9.35 8.61
N PHE A 116 1.47 -8.88 7.59
CA PHE A 116 2.56 -7.92 7.68
C PHE A 116 2.28 -6.71 6.78
N SER A 117 2.80 -5.54 7.16
CA SER A 117 2.67 -4.33 6.33
C SER A 117 3.87 -3.41 6.47
N SER A 118 4.30 -2.78 5.38
CA SER A 118 5.29 -1.70 5.35
C SER A 118 4.82 -0.55 4.48
N ILE A 119 5.21 0.68 4.84
CA ILE A 119 4.78 1.91 4.16
C ILE A 119 5.99 2.80 3.84
N TRP A 120 6.03 3.30 2.61
CA TRP A 120 6.98 4.31 2.13
C TRP A 120 6.22 5.53 1.63
N GLN A 121 6.82 6.71 1.77
CA GLN A 121 6.25 7.99 1.34
C GLN A 121 7.17 8.66 0.33
N ASN A 122 6.62 9.19 -0.75
CA ASN A 122 7.33 10.05 -1.69
C ASN A 122 6.78 11.48 -1.57
N LYS A 123 7.54 12.36 -0.92
CA LYS A 123 7.14 13.76 -0.68
C LYS A 123 7.08 14.60 -1.95
N THR A 124 7.91 14.28 -2.95
CA THR A 124 7.94 15.01 -4.23
C THR A 124 6.67 14.76 -5.04
N ILE A 125 6.22 13.52 -5.07
CA ILE A 125 5.01 13.10 -5.80
C ILE A 125 3.76 13.30 -4.92
N GLY A 126 3.87 13.23 -3.59
CA GLY A 126 2.71 13.26 -2.68
C GLY A 126 1.96 11.92 -2.68
N SER A 127 2.68 10.81 -2.57
CA SER A 127 2.12 9.46 -2.64
C SER A 127 2.71 8.54 -1.58
N ASN A 128 1.95 7.51 -1.21
CA ASN A 128 2.36 6.42 -0.35
C ASN A 128 2.42 5.10 -1.13
N ALA A 129 3.41 4.29 -0.84
CA ALA A 129 3.53 2.92 -1.27
C ALA A 129 3.35 2.02 -0.04
N THR A 130 2.50 1.02 -0.15
CA THR A 130 2.25 0.04 0.91
C THR A 130 2.54 -1.34 0.36
N VAL A 131 3.36 -2.11 1.06
CA VAL A 131 3.52 -3.55 0.82
C VAL A 131 2.81 -4.25 1.96
N SER A 132 1.81 -5.06 1.64
CA SER A 132 1.07 -5.91 2.57
C SER A 132 1.36 -7.37 2.22
N MET A 133 1.55 -8.21 3.23
CA MET A 133 1.79 -9.63 3.04
C MET A 133 0.89 -10.44 3.98
N TRP A 134 0.23 -11.44 3.44
CA TRP A 134 -0.51 -12.43 4.22
C TRP A 134 0.17 -13.77 4.08
N ALA A 135 0.64 -14.34 5.19
CA ALA A 135 1.31 -15.63 5.20
C ALA A 135 0.51 -16.65 6.01
N SER A 136 0.02 -17.72 5.38
CA SER A 136 -0.97 -18.64 6.00
C SER A 136 -0.57 -20.11 6.02
N ASN A 137 0.36 -20.57 5.19
CA ASN A 137 0.73 -21.98 5.12
C ASN A 137 2.25 -22.18 5.22
N LEU A 138 2.67 -23.11 6.08
CA LEU A 138 4.06 -23.46 6.33
C LEU A 138 4.30 -24.91 5.94
N GLU A 139 5.01 -25.13 4.84
CA GLU A 139 5.42 -26.45 4.36
C GLU A 139 6.93 -26.63 4.54
N GLY A 140 7.32 -27.30 5.63
CA GLY A 140 8.73 -27.43 5.99
C GLY A 140 9.34 -26.08 6.40
N GLU A 141 10.32 -25.59 5.64
CA GLU A 141 10.94 -24.25 5.84
C GLU A 141 10.33 -23.17 4.93
N LEU A 142 9.30 -23.50 4.13
CA LEU A 142 8.75 -22.62 3.12
C LEU A 142 7.38 -22.07 3.55
N LEU A 143 7.19 -20.77 3.37
CA LEU A 143 5.99 -20.04 3.80
C LEU A 143 5.24 -19.48 2.58
N ASP A 144 4.00 -19.92 2.38
CA ASP A 144 3.13 -19.36 1.35
C ASP A 144 2.70 -17.95 1.75
N ALA A 145 2.96 -16.99 0.86
CA ALA A 145 2.66 -15.59 1.07
C ALA A 145 1.89 -14.98 -0.12
N ASP A 146 0.76 -14.36 0.19
CA ASP A 146 0.09 -13.42 -0.71
C ASP A 146 0.69 -12.03 -0.49
N ILE A 147 1.27 -11.43 -1.53
CA ILE A 147 1.87 -10.10 -1.48
C ILE A 147 1.01 -9.13 -2.28
N GLU A 148 0.64 -8.01 -1.66
CA GLU A 148 0.00 -6.87 -2.30
C GLU A 148 0.90 -5.65 -2.16
N VAL A 149 1.21 -5.01 -3.28
CA VAL A 149 1.85 -3.70 -3.32
C VAL A 149 0.85 -2.70 -3.87
N GLN A 150 0.61 -1.63 -3.14
CA GLN A 150 -0.28 -0.55 -3.54
C GLN A 150 0.47 0.77 -3.50
N VAL A 151 0.36 1.55 -4.57
CA VAL A 151 0.77 2.95 -4.61
C VAL A 151 -0.48 3.79 -4.77
N SER A 152 -0.65 4.78 -3.89
CA SER A 152 -1.82 5.66 -3.86
C SER A 152 -1.42 7.06 -3.41
N PRO A 153 -2.24 8.09 -3.61
CA PRO A 153 -1.94 9.43 -3.15
C PRO A 153 -1.85 9.46 -1.63
N ASP A 154 -1.05 10.37 -1.10
CA ASP A 154 -0.99 10.65 0.33
C ASP A 154 -2.20 11.53 0.70
N ILE A 155 -3.28 10.88 1.15
CA ILE A 155 -4.54 11.53 1.50
C ILE A 155 -4.73 11.55 3.02
N ASP A 156 -5.20 12.69 3.54
CA ASP A 156 -5.59 12.80 4.93
C ASP A 156 -6.90 12.05 5.18
N ALA A 157 -6.78 10.86 5.78
CA ALA A 157 -7.90 10.03 6.19
C ALA A 157 -8.41 10.34 7.62
N SER A 158 -7.91 11.39 8.27
CA SER A 158 -8.37 11.79 9.61
C SER A 158 -9.89 12.03 9.73
N PRO A 159 -10.62 12.51 8.69
CA PRO A 159 -12.08 12.58 8.75
C PRO A 159 -12.74 11.19 8.90
N PHE A 160 -12.17 10.15 8.28
CA PHE A 160 -12.67 8.78 8.40
C PHE A 160 -12.40 8.18 9.78
N LEU A 161 -11.28 8.52 10.42
CA LEU A 161 -11.01 8.10 11.80
C LEU A 161 -12.06 8.66 12.77
N LYS A 162 -12.48 9.92 12.58
CA LYS A 162 -13.57 10.51 13.36
C LYS A 162 -14.89 9.76 13.14
N LEU A 163 -15.20 9.40 11.89
CA LEU A 163 -16.39 8.60 11.57
C LEU A 163 -16.36 7.21 12.22
N VAL A 164 -15.20 6.56 12.26
CA VAL A 164 -15.04 5.27 12.97
C VAL A 164 -15.36 5.43 14.46
N GLN A 165 -14.87 6.49 15.10
CA GLN A 165 -15.17 6.77 16.51
C GLN A 165 -16.68 7.01 16.74
N MET A 166 -17.33 7.74 15.82
CA MET A 166 -18.79 7.98 15.88
C MET A 166 -19.58 6.68 15.69
N VAL A 167 -19.13 5.78 14.80
CA VAL A 167 -19.73 4.45 14.61
C VAL A 167 -19.52 3.55 15.82
N GLN A 168 -18.37 3.60 16.48
CA GLN A 168 -18.13 2.85 17.72
C GLN A 168 -19.11 3.28 18.82
N ALA A 169 -19.41 4.58 18.91
CA ALA A 169 -20.41 5.11 19.84
C ALA A 169 -21.86 4.78 19.42
N ASN A 170 -22.11 4.53 18.12
CA ASN A 170 -23.43 4.18 17.59
C ASN A 170 -23.34 3.08 16.50
N PRO A 171 -23.38 1.80 16.89
CA PRO A 171 -23.22 0.68 15.96
C PRO A 171 -24.26 0.63 14.84
N LYS A 172 -25.47 1.18 15.07
CA LYS A 172 -26.51 1.29 14.02
C LYS A 172 -26.11 2.28 12.93
N GLY A 173 -25.24 3.24 13.25
CA GLY A 173 -24.65 4.17 12.29
C GLY A 173 -23.89 3.44 11.18
N LEU A 174 -23.18 2.34 11.49
CA LEU A 174 -22.47 1.56 10.48
C LEU A 174 -23.39 1.07 9.35
N LEU A 175 -24.56 0.54 9.72
CA LEU A 175 -25.53 0.02 8.75
C LEU A 175 -26.12 1.13 7.88
N LYS A 176 -26.34 2.32 8.47
CA LYS A 176 -26.78 3.49 7.72
C LYS A 176 -25.71 3.91 6.70
N LEU A 177 -24.45 4.03 7.14
CA LEU A 177 -23.34 4.40 6.25
C LEU A 177 -23.15 3.37 5.13
N ALA A 178 -23.18 2.07 5.44
CA ALA A 178 -23.05 1.02 4.44
C ALA A 178 -24.16 1.10 3.37
N LYS A 179 -25.40 1.39 3.79
CA LYS A 179 -26.52 1.59 2.86
C LYS A 179 -26.32 2.81 1.96
N VAL A 180 -25.80 3.91 2.51
CA VAL A 180 -25.51 5.14 1.76
C VAL A 180 -24.35 4.91 0.78
N ALA A 181 -23.23 4.40 1.29
CA ALA A 181 -22.03 4.07 0.52
C ALA A 181 -22.25 3.02 -0.57
N GLY A 182 -23.22 2.11 -0.38
CA GLY A 182 -23.45 0.98 -1.30
C GLY A 182 -22.45 -0.16 -1.16
N GLY A 183 -21.67 -0.18 -0.07
CA GLY A 183 -20.57 -1.11 0.18
C GLY A 183 -19.97 -0.86 1.57
N ASN A 184 -18.69 -1.21 1.77
CA ASN A 184 -18.01 -0.83 3.00
C ASN A 184 -17.78 0.71 3.03
N PRO A 185 -18.35 1.41 4.02
CA PRO A 185 -18.32 2.87 4.04
C PRO A 185 -16.95 3.45 4.36
N PHE A 186 -15.96 2.65 4.77
CA PHE A 186 -14.62 3.09 5.13
C PHE A 186 -13.56 2.73 4.08
N LYS A 187 -13.91 1.94 3.08
CA LYS A 187 -13.00 1.61 1.99
C LYS A 187 -13.37 2.45 0.79
N ILE A 188 -12.54 3.44 0.47
CA ILE A 188 -12.76 4.30 -0.70
C ILE A 188 -13.00 3.51 -1.99
N ASP A 189 -12.42 2.31 -2.06
CA ASP A 189 -12.59 1.43 -3.21
C ASP A 189 -14.00 0.89 -3.41
N GLU A 190 -14.75 0.76 -2.30
CA GLU A 190 -16.08 0.17 -2.23
C GLU A 190 -17.19 1.24 -2.06
N ILE A 191 -16.82 2.53 -1.97
CA ILE A 191 -17.77 3.63 -1.84
C ILE A 191 -18.28 4.04 -3.24
N ASN A 192 -19.60 4.04 -3.42
CA ASN A 192 -20.24 4.66 -4.58
C ASN A 192 -20.32 6.19 -4.38
N ILE A 193 -19.29 6.90 -4.84
CA ILE A 193 -19.14 8.35 -4.68
C ILE A 193 -20.32 9.12 -5.27
N GLU A 194 -20.82 8.74 -6.45
CA GLU A 194 -21.93 9.43 -7.12
C GLU A 194 -23.20 9.35 -6.28
N LYS A 195 -23.49 8.17 -5.73
CA LYS A 195 -24.63 7.95 -4.85
C LYS A 195 -24.52 8.74 -3.55
N VAL A 196 -23.33 8.81 -2.94
CA VAL A 196 -23.10 9.59 -1.72
C VAL A 196 -23.32 11.08 -1.98
N LYS A 197 -22.77 11.62 -3.06
CA LYS A 197 -22.89 13.04 -3.44
C LYS A 197 -24.31 13.44 -3.83
N ALA A 198 -25.09 12.54 -4.42
CA ALA A 198 -26.46 12.81 -4.82
C ALA A 198 -27.47 12.67 -3.66
N LEU A 199 -27.03 12.32 -2.45
CA LEU A 199 -27.93 12.08 -1.34
C LEU A 199 -28.35 13.40 -0.67
N GLU A 200 -29.65 13.65 -0.65
CA GLU A 200 -30.26 14.72 0.15
C GLU A 200 -30.71 14.14 1.51
N THR A 201 -30.25 14.73 2.62
CA THR A 201 -30.56 14.26 3.97
C THR A 201 -30.36 15.35 5.02
N ASP A 202 -31.15 15.31 6.09
CA ASP A 202 -31.00 16.16 7.27
C ASP A 202 -30.35 15.40 8.45
N ASP A 203 -29.90 14.16 8.25
CA ASP A 203 -29.23 13.37 9.29
C ASP A 203 -27.77 13.85 9.42
N ASP A 204 -27.47 14.58 10.50
CA ASP A 204 -26.13 15.11 10.79
C ASP A 204 -25.01 14.06 10.67
N PHE A 205 -25.30 12.80 11.02
CA PHE A 205 -24.31 11.74 10.93
C PHE A 205 -24.00 11.37 9.47
N ILE A 206 -25.00 11.43 8.59
CA ILE A 206 -24.82 11.20 7.15
C ILE A 206 -24.21 12.43 6.47
N LEU A 207 -24.56 13.65 6.90
CA LEU A 207 -23.92 14.87 6.41
C LEU A 207 -22.41 14.88 6.68
N ASN A 208 -21.99 14.53 7.90
CA ASN A 208 -20.57 14.36 8.23
C ASN A 208 -19.88 13.30 7.36
N TYR A 209 -20.61 12.25 6.97
CA TYR A 209 -20.08 11.22 6.08
C TYR A 209 -19.89 11.72 4.64
N ILE A 210 -20.87 12.47 4.12
CA ILE A 210 -20.78 13.11 2.79
C ILE A 210 -19.58 14.07 2.75
N GLU A 211 -19.44 14.93 3.76
CA GLU A 211 -18.31 15.87 3.86
C GLU A 211 -16.95 15.15 3.87
N ALA A 212 -16.83 14.05 4.63
CA ALA A 212 -15.61 13.26 4.65
C ALA A 212 -15.29 12.64 3.28
N VAL A 213 -16.29 12.09 2.59
CA VAL A 213 -16.13 11.53 1.24
C VAL A 213 -15.73 12.61 0.25
N ASP A 214 -16.37 13.78 0.30
CA ASP A 214 -16.05 14.92 -0.57
C ASP A 214 -14.63 15.43 -0.36
N GLY A 215 -14.19 15.52 0.89
CA GLY A 215 -12.82 15.88 1.24
C GLY A 215 -11.79 14.89 0.66
N LEU A 216 -12.05 13.58 0.71
CA LEU A 216 -11.17 12.59 0.08
C LEU A 216 -11.15 12.71 -1.44
N VAL A 217 -12.31 12.86 -2.06
CA VAL A 217 -12.42 12.99 -3.52
C VAL A 217 -11.70 14.24 -4.01
N SER A 218 -11.84 15.36 -3.30
CA SER A 218 -11.14 16.61 -3.63
C SER A 218 -9.62 16.46 -3.54
N GLN A 219 -9.10 15.76 -2.52
CA GLN A 219 -7.66 15.48 -2.41
C GLN A 219 -7.15 14.62 -3.56
N ILE A 220 -7.88 13.57 -3.95
CA ILE A 220 -7.52 12.71 -5.10
C ILE A 220 -7.57 13.49 -6.42
N GLN A 221 -8.58 14.34 -6.60
CA GLN A 221 -8.70 15.17 -7.79
C GLN A 221 -7.53 16.15 -7.87
N THR A 222 -7.20 16.83 -6.77
CA THR A 222 -6.06 17.76 -6.69
C THR A 222 -4.74 17.05 -7.03
N PHE A 223 -4.53 15.86 -6.48
CA PHE A 223 -3.39 15.01 -6.81
C PHE A 223 -3.36 14.69 -8.32
N SER A 224 -4.51 14.27 -8.87
CA SER A 224 -4.63 13.87 -10.27
C SER A 224 -4.37 15.02 -11.23
N GLU A 225 -4.92 16.20 -10.97
CA GLU A 225 -4.68 17.39 -11.80
C GLU A 225 -3.20 17.78 -11.84
N LYS A 226 -2.48 17.59 -10.72
CA LYS A 226 -1.05 17.89 -10.62
C LYS A 226 -0.18 16.85 -11.31
N HIS A 227 -0.57 15.57 -11.28
CA HIS A 227 0.34 14.46 -11.59
C HIS A 227 -0.10 13.49 -12.70
N ILE A 228 -1.34 13.60 -13.22
CA ILE A 228 -1.94 12.56 -14.09
C ILE A 228 -2.29 13.05 -15.51
N LYS A 229 -2.28 14.37 -15.79
CA LYS A 229 -2.61 15.04 -17.08
C LYS A 229 -3.11 14.15 -18.22
#